data_AF-A0A950GEE3-F1
#
_entry.id   AF-A0A950GEE3-F1
#
_cell.length_a   1.000
_cell.length_b   1.000
_cell.length_c   1.000
_cell.angle_alpha   90.00
_cell.angle_beta   90.00
_cell.angle_gamma   90.00
#
_symmetry.space_group_name_H-M   'P 1'
#
loop_
_entity.id
_entity.type
_entity.pdbx_description
1 polymer ?
#
loop_
_entity_poly.entity_id
_entity_poly.type
_entity_poly.pdbx_seq_one_letter_code
_entity_poly.pdbx_strand_id
1 'polypeptide(L)'
;MMKQKLVVVGNGMAGARAVEEVLLRGGDELFDIVMFGDEPYGNYNRILLSNVLSGIQDAGEIFINPLSWYEENKVKLHAGARVTEIDRAARVVEASNGVRESYDKLLIATGSRALVPPMQGSEGPDGGLRSGVYAFRTIDDCNAIIEAAKRARSAAVIGGGLLGLEAARGLLNHGCDVHVVHLGGHLMDMQLDAAAGAILKSQMEAMGVTVHLRKMTTAIRGDGGVTGLAFKDGSALDCDVVVISAGIKPNAEIGLRAGLTVERAIVTDNHMRSVDDRNIYVVGECAQHRGRVYGLVAPLWEQAKVFADHITGNNRDAQYLGSKLATKLKVMGVELASMGITEPENEDDEIVQFSEPKRGTYKKLIVRDGRLVGGILMGDISKAAYLMQAYDRDSPLPDERLSLLFDLGTPPQRVTLDEMPVDAQICNCNGVTKGAIGDCVATGRRTAKSVMEATRAGMGCGSCKSLVADLVTWYCGGEVEEDPSIHYYVPCIPMRKPELTAAIREQGLKSVSAVFRALAGGREDAASKPALASLLITIWKGEYEDERDARFINDRVHANIQKDGTFSVVPEMPGG
;
A
#
# COMPACT_ATOMS: atom_id res chain seq x y z
N MET A 1 -30.20 -3.08 22.86
CA MET A 1 -29.04 -3.51 23.68
C MET A 1 -28.04 -2.36 23.72
N MET A 2 -27.28 -2.20 24.80
CA MET A 2 -26.11 -1.30 24.75
C MET A 2 -25.07 -1.90 23.82
N LYS A 3 -24.47 -1.08 22.95
CA LYS A 3 -23.39 -1.49 22.06
C LYS A 3 -22.17 -1.90 22.89
N GLN A 4 -21.46 -2.93 22.44
CA GLN A 4 -20.20 -3.33 23.05
C GLN A 4 -19.09 -2.41 22.56
N LYS A 5 -18.07 -2.17 23.38
CA LYS A 5 -16.93 -1.37 22.95
C LYS A 5 -15.87 -2.21 22.24
N LEU A 6 -15.62 -1.93 20.97
CA LEU A 6 -14.56 -2.54 20.17
C LEU A 6 -13.39 -1.55 20.07
N VAL A 7 -12.28 -1.87 20.73
CA VAL A 7 -11.03 -1.09 20.61
C VAL A 7 -10.11 -1.76 19.59
N VAL A 8 -9.58 -0.99 18.65
CA VAL A 8 -8.64 -1.45 17.61
C VAL A 8 -7.30 -0.75 17.78
N VAL A 9 -6.23 -1.52 17.96
CA VAL A 9 -4.85 -1.04 18.10
C VAL A 9 -4.12 -1.24 16.78
N GLY A 10 -4.06 -0.18 15.97
CA GLY A 10 -3.41 -0.18 14.67
C GLY A 10 -4.33 0.30 13.56
N ASN A 11 -4.05 1.49 13.02
CA ASN A 11 -4.75 2.10 11.88
C ASN A 11 -4.08 1.80 10.53
N GLY A 12 -3.42 0.64 10.41
CA GLY A 12 -2.84 0.19 9.14
C GLY A 12 -3.88 -0.42 8.20
N MET A 13 -3.43 -0.87 7.02
CA MET A 13 -4.32 -1.50 6.01
C MET A 13 -5.13 -2.69 6.57
N ALA A 14 -4.55 -3.49 7.47
CA ALA A 14 -5.24 -4.64 8.07
C ALA A 14 -6.30 -4.21 9.12
N GLY A 15 -5.94 -3.29 10.02
CA GLY A 15 -6.85 -2.81 11.06
C GLY A 15 -8.03 -2.03 10.49
N ALA A 16 -7.77 -1.12 9.55
CA ALA A 16 -8.82 -0.40 8.84
C ALA A 16 -9.71 -1.36 8.03
N ARG A 17 -9.13 -2.35 7.33
CA ARG A 17 -9.93 -3.36 6.63
C ARG A 17 -10.82 -4.15 7.58
N ALA A 18 -10.31 -4.54 8.75
CA ALA A 18 -11.11 -5.25 9.74
C ALA A 18 -12.31 -4.42 10.20
N VAL A 19 -12.14 -3.12 10.42
CA VAL A 19 -13.27 -2.22 10.75
C VAL A 19 -14.23 -2.08 9.58
N GLU A 20 -13.75 -1.89 8.34
CA GLU A 20 -14.61 -1.87 7.15
C GLU A 20 -15.46 -3.15 7.04
N GLU A 21 -14.86 -4.32 7.22
CA GLU A 21 -15.56 -5.62 7.14
C GLU A 21 -16.59 -5.80 8.27
N VAL A 22 -16.31 -5.25 9.47
CA VAL A 22 -17.25 -5.22 10.59
C VAL A 22 -18.45 -4.31 10.25
N LEU A 23 -18.19 -3.10 9.74
CA LEU A 23 -19.25 -2.15 9.34
C LEU A 23 -20.13 -2.72 8.22
N LEU A 24 -19.51 -3.37 7.21
CA LEU A 24 -20.22 -4.04 6.11
C LEU A 24 -21.16 -5.16 6.59
N ARG A 25 -20.97 -5.68 7.81
CA ARG A 25 -21.80 -6.72 8.43
C ARG A 25 -22.74 -6.17 9.51
N GLY A 26 -23.07 -4.88 9.47
CA GLY A 26 -23.96 -4.22 10.45
C GLY A 26 -23.32 -4.08 11.83
N GLY A 27 -21.98 -4.13 11.91
CA GLY A 27 -21.26 -4.02 13.16
C GLY A 27 -21.40 -2.66 13.84
N ASP A 28 -21.83 -1.62 13.12
CA ASP A 28 -22.15 -0.32 13.69
C ASP A 28 -23.34 -0.38 14.65
N GLU A 29 -24.28 -1.31 14.49
CA GLU A 29 -25.38 -1.53 15.44
C GLU A 29 -24.92 -2.30 16.70
N LEU A 30 -23.81 -3.03 16.59
CA LEU A 30 -23.30 -3.92 17.64
C LEU A 30 -22.20 -3.26 18.48
N PHE A 31 -21.38 -2.41 17.87
CA PHE A 31 -20.14 -1.90 18.46
C PHE A 31 -20.03 -0.38 18.47
N ASP A 32 -19.54 0.16 19.59
CA ASP A 32 -18.91 1.47 19.63
C ASP A 32 -17.42 1.27 19.34
N ILE A 33 -16.98 1.73 18.16
CA ILE A 33 -15.63 1.44 17.64
C ILE A 33 -14.68 2.60 17.97
N VAL A 34 -13.58 2.28 18.64
CA VAL A 34 -12.46 3.19 18.91
C VAL A 34 -11.20 2.61 18.29
N MET A 35 -10.45 3.42 17.54
CA MET A 35 -9.24 3.00 16.87
C MET A 35 -8.05 3.87 17.27
N PHE A 36 -6.88 3.26 17.42
CA PHE A 36 -5.62 3.94 17.67
C PHE A 36 -4.68 3.78 16.47
N GLY A 37 -4.01 4.87 16.09
CA GLY A 37 -2.91 4.87 15.12
C GLY A 37 -1.74 5.68 15.67
N ASP A 38 -0.51 5.18 15.53
CA ASP A 38 0.69 5.94 15.91
C ASP A 38 1.05 7.01 14.88
N GLU A 39 0.68 6.82 13.62
CA GLU A 39 0.77 7.84 12.57
C GLU A 39 -0.38 8.88 12.72
N PRO A 40 -0.14 10.19 12.47
CA PRO A 40 -1.12 11.26 12.70
C PRO A 40 -2.16 11.42 11.56
N TYR A 41 -2.38 10.38 10.76
CA TYR A 41 -3.21 10.43 9.55
C TYR A 41 -4.25 9.31 9.52
N GLY A 42 -5.18 9.39 8.55
CA GLY A 42 -6.02 8.25 8.17
C GLY A 42 -5.20 7.11 7.55
N ASN A 43 -5.80 5.93 7.38
CA ASN A 43 -5.06 4.82 6.80
C ASN A 43 -4.88 5.00 5.28
N TYR A 44 -3.74 4.56 4.79
CA TYR A 44 -3.34 4.67 3.40
C TYR A 44 -2.81 3.36 2.86
N ASN A 45 -2.66 3.30 1.54
CA ASN A 45 -2.18 2.15 0.82
C ASN A 45 -0.66 2.10 0.81
N ARG A 46 -0.10 1.31 1.73
CA ARG A 46 1.34 1.19 1.92
C ARG A 46 2.06 0.55 0.73
N ILE A 47 1.35 -0.18 -0.13
CA ILE A 47 1.93 -0.75 -1.37
C ILE A 47 2.33 0.37 -2.35
N LEU A 48 1.59 1.48 -2.35
CA LEU A 48 1.81 2.59 -3.29
C LEU A 48 2.88 3.58 -2.81
N LEU A 49 3.52 3.34 -1.66
CA LEU A 49 4.61 4.19 -1.18
C LEU A 49 5.80 4.25 -2.15
N SER A 50 6.03 3.19 -2.95
CA SER A 50 7.05 3.23 -4.00
C SER A 50 6.72 4.22 -5.11
N ASN A 51 5.44 4.37 -5.48
CA ASN A 51 5.00 5.35 -6.47
C ASN A 51 5.17 6.77 -5.94
N VAL A 52 4.90 6.98 -4.64
CA VAL A 52 5.14 8.26 -3.97
C VAL A 52 6.63 8.58 -3.97
N LEU A 53 7.47 7.63 -3.55
CA LEU A 53 8.92 7.77 -3.55
C LEU A 53 9.46 8.06 -4.96
N SER A 54 8.90 7.44 -6.00
CA SER A 54 9.31 7.67 -7.39
C SER A 54 8.73 8.94 -8.03
N GLY A 55 7.88 9.69 -7.32
CA GLY A 55 7.21 10.89 -7.82
C GLY A 55 6.12 10.63 -8.87
N ILE A 56 5.63 9.39 -8.99
CA ILE A 56 4.55 9.02 -9.93
C ILE A 56 3.18 9.38 -9.36
N GLN A 57 3.04 9.37 -8.03
CA GLN A 57 1.77 9.56 -7.35
C GLN A 57 1.96 10.49 -6.14
N ASP A 58 0.98 11.34 -5.88
CA ASP A 58 1.03 12.22 -4.71
C ASP A 58 0.68 11.44 -3.43
N ALA A 59 1.32 11.83 -2.32
CA ALA A 59 1.08 11.28 -0.99
C ALA A 59 -0.40 11.35 -0.55
N GLY A 60 -1.12 12.40 -0.96
CA GLY A 60 -2.54 12.57 -0.67
C GLY A 60 -3.44 11.57 -1.42
N GLU A 61 -2.99 11.00 -2.53
CA GLU A 61 -3.80 10.13 -3.39
C GLU A 61 -3.77 8.66 -2.96
N ILE A 62 -2.93 8.31 -1.99
CA ILE A 62 -2.80 6.94 -1.50
C ILE A 62 -3.62 6.67 -0.23
N PHE A 63 -4.31 7.68 0.33
CA PHE A 63 -5.24 7.45 1.44
C PHE A 63 -6.39 6.54 1.01
N ILE A 64 -6.64 5.49 1.79
CA ILE A 64 -7.75 4.57 1.56
C ILE A 64 -8.98 5.11 2.30
N ASN A 65 -8.80 5.45 3.57
CA ASN A 65 -9.81 6.15 4.36
C ASN A 65 -9.20 7.43 4.93
N PRO A 66 -9.56 8.61 4.39
CA PRO A 66 -9.15 9.88 4.96
C PRO A 66 -9.80 10.10 6.34
N LEU A 67 -9.35 11.10 7.10
CA LEU A 67 -9.88 11.37 8.45
C LEU A 67 -11.41 11.53 8.48
N SER A 68 -12.01 12.14 7.45
CA SER A 68 -13.47 12.30 7.33
C SER A 68 -14.23 10.98 7.30
N TRP A 69 -13.64 9.90 6.76
CA TRP A 69 -14.29 8.59 6.72
C TRP A 69 -14.59 8.05 8.12
N TYR A 70 -13.69 8.30 9.08
CA TYR A 70 -13.87 7.84 10.45
C TYR A 70 -15.04 8.56 11.13
N GLU A 71 -15.15 9.87 10.92
CA GLU A 71 -16.27 10.68 11.42
C GLU A 71 -17.61 10.24 10.81
N GLU A 72 -17.65 10.07 9.48
CA GLU A 72 -18.82 9.64 8.72
C GLU A 72 -19.31 8.25 9.16
N ASN A 73 -18.40 7.35 9.53
CA ASN A 73 -18.71 5.99 9.99
C ASN A 73 -18.80 5.86 11.53
N LYS A 74 -18.75 6.98 12.27
CA LYS A 74 -18.80 7.00 13.75
C LYS A 74 -17.72 6.15 14.41
N VAL A 75 -16.55 6.05 13.78
CA VAL A 75 -15.35 5.42 14.32
C VAL A 75 -14.52 6.48 15.01
N LYS A 76 -14.30 6.37 16.32
CA LYS A 76 -13.44 7.32 17.05
C LYS A 76 -11.98 6.99 16.81
N LEU A 77 -11.29 7.76 15.97
CA LEU A 77 -9.86 7.60 15.71
C LEU A 77 -9.03 8.49 16.65
N HIS A 78 -8.14 7.87 17.43
CA HIS A 78 -7.03 8.52 18.11
C HIS A 78 -5.79 8.45 17.20
N ALA A 79 -5.68 9.40 16.26
CA ALA A 79 -4.52 9.52 15.36
C ALA A 79 -3.31 10.09 16.11
N GLY A 80 -2.10 9.64 15.77
CA GLY A 80 -0.87 10.04 16.47
C GLY A 80 -0.74 9.50 17.91
N ALA A 81 -1.59 8.55 18.32
CA ALA A 81 -1.64 8.00 19.67
C ALA A 81 -1.09 6.56 19.69
N ARG A 82 0.23 6.43 19.88
CA ARG A 82 0.89 5.12 20.02
C ARG A 82 0.41 4.43 21.28
N VAL A 83 -0.22 3.26 21.15
CA VAL A 83 -0.54 2.37 22.27
C VAL A 83 0.73 1.79 22.88
N THR A 84 0.85 1.90 24.20
CA THR A 84 2.02 1.46 24.96
C THR A 84 1.73 0.29 25.89
N GLU A 85 0.49 0.20 26.39
CA GLU A 85 0.05 -0.81 27.35
C GLU A 85 -1.35 -1.34 27.04
N ILE A 86 -1.56 -2.63 27.34
CA ILE A 86 -2.86 -3.30 27.31
C ILE A 86 -2.99 -4.04 28.65
N ASP A 87 -3.85 -3.53 29.53
CA ASP A 87 -4.19 -4.21 30.78
C ASP A 87 -5.38 -5.14 30.53
N ARG A 88 -5.11 -6.44 30.51
CA ARG A 88 -6.13 -7.48 30.28
C ARG A 88 -7.08 -7.65 31.45
N ALA A 89 -6.60 -7.44 32.67
CA ALA A 89 -7.41 -7.61 33.88
C ALA A 89 -8.43 -6.48 33.99
N ALA A 90 -8.00 -5.24 33.78
CA ALA A 90 -8.88 -4.07 33.74
C ALA A 90 -9.63 -3.90 32.41
N ARG A 91 -9.19 -4.60 31.35
CA ARG A 91 -9.64 -4.44 29.95
C ARG A 91 -9.52 -3.00 29.46
N VAL A 92 -8.33 -2.45 29.59
CA VAL A 92 -8.02 -1.06 29.19
C VAL A 92 -6.81 -1.04 28.27
N VAL A 93 -6.87 -0.19 27.25
CA VAL A 93 -5.72 0.18 26.41
C VAL A 93 -5.27 1.58 26.78
N GLU A 94 -3.95 1.77 26.88
CA GLU A 94 -3.33 3.06 27.19
C GLU A 94 -2.31 3.49 26.12
N ALA A 95 -2.44 4.72 25.66
CA ALA A 95 -1.56 5.35 24.70
C ALA A 95 -0.52 6.27 25.37
N SER A 96 0.59 6.48 24.69
CA SER A 96 1.73 7.33 25.10
C SER A 96 1.37 8.77 25.44
N ASN A 97 0.24 9.28 24.93
CA ASN A 97 -0.29 10.60 25.23
C ASN A 97 -1.26 10.60 26.43
N GLY A 98 -1.36 9.50 27.18
CA GLY A 98 -2.22 9.34 28.35
C GLY A 98 -3.69 9.01 28.05
N VAL A 99 -4.07 8.90 26.78
CA VAL A 99 -5.44 8.47 26.41
C VAL A 99 -5.64 7.02 26.84
N ARG A 100 -6.75 6.77 27.56
CA ARG A 100 -7.15 5.45 28.03
C ARG A 100 -8.54 5.10 27.54
N GLU A 101 -8.70 3.89 27.03
CA GLU A 101 -9.98 3.38 26.54
C GLU A 101 -10.22 1.96 27.07
N SER A 102 -11.32 1.76 27.79
CA SER A 102 -11.82 0.42 28.13
C SER A 102 -12.29 -0.33 26.88
N TYR A 103 -12.31 -1.66 26.92
CA TYR A 103 -12.81 -2.50 25.83
C TYR A 103 -13.64 -3.68 26.31
N ASP A 104 -14.66 -4.05 25.54
CA ASP A 104 -15.33 -5.36 25.62
C ASP A 104 -14.65 -6.37 24.69
N LYS A 105 -14.25 -5.88 23.51
CA LYS A 105 -13.49 -6.59 22.49
C LYS A 105 -12.30 -5.75 22.06
N LEU A 106 -11.17 -6.40 21.87
CA LEU A 106 -9.92 -5.76 21.45
C LEU A 106 -9.41 -6.43 20.18
N LEU A 107 -9.03 -5.63 19.19
CA LEU A 107 -8.33 -6.07 18.00
C LEU A 107 -6.91 -5.47 18.00
N ILE A 108 -5.89 -6.32 17.92
CA ILE A 108 -4.50 -5.91 17.73
C ILE A 108 -4.16 -6.06 16.25
N ALA A 109 -3.86 -4.94 15.59
CA ALA A 109 -3.54 -4.83 14.17
C ALA A 109 -2.30 -3.94 13.94
N THR A 110 -1.30 -4.09 14.80
CA THR A 110 -0.07 -3.26 14.85
C THR A 110 0.90 -3.50 13.69
N GLY A 111 0.63 -4.48 12.83
CA GLY A 111 1.40 -4.76 11.62
C GLY A 111 2.88 -5.06 11.92
N SER A 112 3.75 -4.54 11.08
CA SER A 112 5.20 -4.68 11.21
C SER A 112 5.96 -3.38 10.94
N ARG A 113 7.19 -3.32 11.42
CA ARG A 113 8.18 -2.26 11.15
C ARG A 113 9.29 -2.77 10.25
N ALA A 114 10.04 -1.87 9.62
CA ALA A 114 11.23 -2.24 8.86
C ALA A 114 12.23 -2.98 9.77
N LEU A 115 12.78 -4.09 9.26
CA LEU A 115 13.87 -4.78 9.91
C LEU A 115 15.18 -4.04 9.61
N VAL A 116 15.80 -3.49 10.65
CA VAL A 116 17.13 -2.88 10.57
C VAL A 116 18.15 -3.92 11.04
N PRO A 117 19.01 -4.44 10.17
CA PRO A 117 20.07 -5.36 10.57
C PRO A 117 21.05 -4.67 11.54
N PRO A 118 21.61 -5.39 12.53
CA PRO A 118 22.59 -4.82 13.44
C PRO A 118 23.86 -4.44 12.66
N MET A 119 24.17 -3.15 12.62
CA MET A 119 25.34 -2.59 11.92
C MET A 119 25.91 -1.43 12.74
N GLN A 120 27.24 -1.29 12.79
CA GLN A 120 27.83 -0.15 13.48
C GLN A 120 27.45 1.16 12.76
N GLY A 121 27.05 2.18 13.52
CA GLY A 121 26.73 3.50 12.97
C GLY A 121 25.36 3.62 12.29
N SER A 122 24.47 2.63 12.43
CA SER A 122 23.07 2.72 11.97
C SER A 122 22.18 3.53 12.90
N GLU A 123 22.50 3.58 14.19
CA GLU A 123 21.71 4.27 15.21
C GLU A 123 22.33 5.62 15.59
N GLY A 124 21.46 6.59 15.88
CA GLY A 124 21.81 7.91 16.40
C GLY A 124 21.83 7.96 17.94
N PRO A 125 22.17 9.12 18.53
CA PRO A 125 22.25 9.30 19.98
C PRO A 125 20.92 9.11 20.73
N ASP A 126 19.80 9.26 20.03
CA ASP A 126 18.43 9.11 20.53
C ASP A 126 17.89 7.66 20.43
N GLY A 127 18.71 6.73 19.94
CA GLY A 127 18.31 5.35 19.67
C GLY A 127 17.48 5.17 18.40
N GLY A 128 17.25 6.23 17.63
CA GLY A 128 16.65 6.19 16.30
C GLY A 128 17.67 5.89 15.21
N LEU A 129 17.24 5.89 13.95
CA LEU A 129 18.18 5.81 12.83
C LEU A 129 19.01 7.09 12.74
N ARG A 130 20.30 6.92 12.47
CA ARG A 130 21.23 8.03 12.27
C ARG A 130 20.80 8.89 11.07
N SER A 131 21.03 10.21 11.14
CA SER A 131 20.91 11.12 9.98
C SER A 131 21.61 10.58 8.72
N GLY A 132 20.92 10.60 7.59
CA GLY A 132 21.36 10.02 6.32
C GLY A 132 21.06 8.53 6.15
N VAL A 133 20.51 7.88 7.19
CA VAL A 133 20.06 6.49 7.17
C VAL A 133 18.54 6.46 7.34
N TYR A 134 17.84 5.85 6.40
CA TYR A 134 16.38 5.82 6.37
C TYR A 134 15.87 4.39 6.31
N ALA A 135 14.79 4.10 7.01
CA ALA A 135 13.96 2.93 6.71
C ALA A 135 13.00 3.30 5.57
N PHE A 136 12.43 2.29 4.89
CA PHE A 136 11.38 2.52 3.90
C PHE A 136 10.12 1.75 4.26
N ARG A 137 9.20 2.41 4.99
CA ARG A 137 7.97 1.77 5.47
C ARG A 137 6.77 2.71 5.61
N THR A 138 6.96 3.96 6.00
CA THR A 138 5.87 4.94 6.22
C THR A 138 5.86 6.02 5.15
N ILE A 139 4.82 6.86 5.13
CA ILE A 139 4.80 8.03 4.25
C ILE A 139 5.86 9.07 4.67
N ASP A 140 6.12 9.18 5.97
CA ASP A 140 7.16 10.05 6.52
C ASP A 140 8.56 9.57 6.12
N ASP A 141 8.79 8.25 6.11
CA ASP A 141 10.01 7.65 5.56
C ASP A 141 10.19 8.05 4.09
N CYS A 142 9.14 7.95 3.27
CA CYS A 142 9.20 8.35 1.86
C CYS A 142 9.61 9.81 1.71
N ASN A 143 8.93 10.71 2.44
CA ASN A 143 9.22 12.14 2.38
C ASN A 143 10.66 12.43 2.80
N ALA A 144 11.13 11.80 3.87
CA ALA A 144 12.51 11.94 4.34
C ALA A 144 13.53 11.45 3.30
N ILE A 145 13.27 10.30 2.65
CA ILE A 145 14.13 9.78 1.58
C ILE A 145 14.13 10.73 0.37
N ILE A 146 12.97 11.26 -0.05
CA ILE A 146 12.87 12.21 -1.17
C ILE A 146 13.70 13.47 -0.88
N GLU A 147 13.58 14.04 0.32
CA GLU A 147 14.35 15.23 0.70
C GLU A 147 15.85 14.96 0.76
N ALA A 148 16.25 13.79 1.24
CA ALA A 148 17.65 13.38 1.25
C ALA A 148 18.19 13.18 -0.18
N ALA A 149 17.41 12.53 -1.05
CA ALA A 149 17.79 12.24 -2.43
C ALA A 149 18.04 13.51 -3.24
N LYS A 150 17.27 14.59 -3.02
CA LYS A 150 17.48 15.89 -3.67
C LYS A 150 18.86 16.51 -3.41
N ARG A 151 19.53 16.11 -2.34
CA ARG A 151 20.84 16.66 -1.90
C ARG A 151 21.99 15.66 -2.06
N ALA A 152 21.67 14.40 -2.32
CA ALA A 152 22.63 13.32 -2.44
C ALA A 152 23.11 13.18 -3.89
N ARG A 153 24.37 12.78 -4.08
CA ARG A 153 24.87 12.36 -5.40
C ARG A 153 24.73 10.86 -5.58
N SER A 154 24.95 10.09 -4.51
CA SER A 154 24.81 8.63 -4.54
C SER A 154 24.07 8.08 -3.33
N ALA A 155 23.34 6.98 -3.54
CA ALA A 155 22.54 6.32 -2.54
C ALA A 155 22.74 4.81 -2.56
N ALA A 156 22.80 4.19 -1.38
CA ALA A 156 22.85 2.75 -1.23
C ALA A 156 21.54 2.22 -0.64
N VAL A 157 20.92 1.24 -1.29
CA VAL A 157 19.76 0.52 -0.78
C VAL A 157 20.21 -0.84 -0.23
N ILE A 158 20.04 -1.06 1.07
CA ILE A 158 20.32 -2.34 1.71
C ILE A 158 19.08 -3.23 1.62
N GLY A 159 19.12 -4.21 0.72
CA GLY A 159 18.04 -5.16 0.46
C GLY A 159 17.64 -5.21 -1.01
N GLY A 160 17.83 -6.36 -1.66
CA GLY A 160 17.47 -6.62 -3.06
C GLY A 160 16.10 -7.27 -3.27
N GLY A 161 15.18 -7.08 -2.32
CA GLY A 161 13.79 -7.53 -2.45
C GLY A 161 12.90 -6.49 -3.15
N LEU A 162 11.62 -6.79 -3.30
CA LEU A 162 10.62 -5.93 -3.97
C LEU A 162 10.72 -4.45 -3.57
N LEU A 163 10.56 -4.15 -2.28
CA LEU A 163 10.55 -2.77 -1.79
C LEU A 163 11.91 -2.07 -1.97
N GLY A 164 13.01 -2.81 -1.85
CA GLY A 164 14.35 -2.25 -2.04
C GLY A 164 14.62 -1.88 -3.48
N LEU A 165 14.21 -2.72 -4.43
CA LEU A 165 14.35 -2.43 -5.86
C LEU A 165 13.43 -1.28 -6.29
N GLU A 166 12.22 -1.20 -5.73
CA GLU A 166 11.32 -0.07 -5.94
C GLU A 166 11.87 1.24 -5.33
N ALA A 167 12.50 1.18 -4.15
CA ALA A 167 13.20 2.32 -3.57
C ALA A 167 14.41 2.76 -4.41
N ALA A 168 15.17 1.81 -4.96
CA ALA A 168 16.27 2.08 -5.87
C ALA A 168 15.79 2.84 -7.12
N ARG A 169 14.66 2.44 -7.70
CA ARG A 169 14.04 3.19 -8.80
C ARG A 169 13.62 4.60 -8.39
N GLY A 170 13.03 4.76 -7.21
CA GLY A 170 12.66 6.08 -6.73
C GLY A 170 13.87 7.01 -6.61
N LEU A 171 14.97 6.51 -6.04
CA LEU A 171 16.23 7.26 -5.93
C LEU A 171 16.85 7.61 -7.29
N LEU A 172 16.78 6.69 -8.28
CA LEU A 172 17.21 6.97 -9.65
C LEU A 172 16.41 8.12 -10.28
N ASN A 173 15.09 8.14 -10.07
CA ASN A 173 14.23 9.22 -10.58
C ASN A 173 14.58 10.60 -9.98
N HIS A 174 15.17 10.62 -8.78
CA HIS A 174 15.69 11.83 -8.15
C HIS A 174 17.13 12.17 -8.54
N GLY A 175 17.74 11.42 -9.48
CA GLY A 175 19.05 11.71 -10.06
C GLY A 175 20.25 11.19 -9.27
N CYS A 176 20.03 10.31 -8.29
CA CYS A 176 21.13 9.66 -7.56
C CYS A 176 21.82 8.59 -8.42
N ASP A 177 23.13 8.39 -8.23
CA ASP A 177 23.81 7.13 -8.55
C ASP A 177 23.41 6.08 -7.51
N VAL A 178 22.79 4.98 -7.94
CA VAL A 178 22.12 4.05 -7.03
C VAL A 178 22.81 2.70 -6.99
N HIS A 179 23.15 2.28 -5.77
CA HIS A 179 23.69 0.97 -5.47
C HIS A 179 22.67 0.13 -4.70
N VAL A 180 22.39 -1.09 -5.15
CA VAL A 180 21.62 -2.07 -4.37
C VAL A 180 22.60 -3.05 -3.75
N VAL A 181 22.64 -3.12 -2.42
CA VAL A 181 23.45 -4.05 -1.65
C VAL A 181 22.56 -5.14 -1.10
N HIS A 182 22.84 -6.38 -1.47
CA HIS A 182 22.03 -7.52 -1.05
C HIS A 182 22.90 -8.65 -0.52
N LEU A 183 22.46 -9.23 0.61
CA LEU A 183 23.13 -10.35 1.26
C LEU A 183 23.02 -11.65 0.45
N GLY A 184 21.88 -11.85 -0.23
CA GLY A 184 21.57 -13.06 -0.98
C GLY A 184 22.41 -13.23 -2.25
N GLY A 185 22.31 -14.43 -2.83
CA GLY A 185 23.03 -14.81 -4.05
C GLY A 185 22.43 -14.24 -5.33
N HIS A 186 21.21 -13.71 -5.28
CA HIS A 186 20.45 -13.13 -6.39
C HIS A 186 19.36 -12.20 -5.85
N LEU A 187 18.78 -11.36 -6.70
CA LEU A 187 17.71 -10.44 -6.32
C LEU A 187 16.37 -11.18 -6.14
N MET A 188 15.51 -10.66 -5.25
CA MET A 188 14.18 -11.22 -4.95
C MET A 188 14.21 -12.73 -4.64
N ASP A 189 15.16 -13.16 -3.80
CA ASP A 189 15.44 -14.54 -3.47
C ASP A 189 14.27 -15.31 -2.81
N MET A 190 13.26 -14.60 -2.30
CA MET A 190 11.99 -15.19 -1.83
C MET A 190 10.99 -15.51 -2.96
N GLN A 191 11.13 -14.91 -4.14
CA GLN A 191 10.18 -15.05 -5.26
C GLN A 191 10.81 -15.67 -6.50
N LEU A 192 12.13 -15.54 -6.65
CA LEU A 192 12.90 -15.94 -7.82
C LEU A 192 13.94 -16.99 -7.47
N ASP A 193 14.22 -17.86 -8.44
CA ASP A 193 15.42 -18.69 -8.43
C ASP A 193 16.64 -17.91 -8.96
N ALA A 194 17.82 -18.52 -8.89
CA ALA A 194 19.08 -17.88 -9.27
C ALA A 194 19.10 -17.47 -10.76
N ALA A 195 18.48 -18.25 -11.65
CA ALA A 195 18.44 -17.97 -13.09
C ALA A 195 17.57 -16.76 -13.40
N ALA A 196 16.35 -16.70 -12.84
CA ALA A 196 15.49 -15.53 -12.95
C ALA A 196 16.13 -14.30 -12.30
N GLY A 197 16.74 -14.46 -11.13
CA GLY A 197 17.42 -13.37 -10.43
C GLY A 197 18.61 -12.78 -11.20
N ALA A 198 19.35 -13.59 -11.97
CA ALA A 198 20.43 -13.11 -12.84
C ALA A 198 19.91 -12.26 -14.02
N ILE A 199 18.79 -12.68 -14.61
CA ILE A 199 18.11 -11.91 -15.67
C ILE A 199 17.57 -10.60 -15.09
N LEU A 200 16.94 -10.63 -13.90
CA LEU A 200 16.46 -9.42 -13.23
C LEU A 200 17.61 -8.46 -12.93
N LYS A 201 18.71 -8.94 -12.35
CA LYS A 201 19.93 -8.14 -12.12
C LYS A 201 20.40 -7.45 -13.39
N SER A 202 20.50 -8.19 -14.49
CA SER A 202 20.97 -7.64 -15.78
C SER A 202 20.04 -6.52 -16.28
N GLN A 203 18.73 -6.67 -16.10
CA GLN A 203 17.76 -5.61 -16.43
C GLN A 203 17.90 -4.39 -15.50
N MET A 204 18.14 -4.59 -14.20
CA MET A 204 18.36 -3.48 -13.26
C MET A 204 19.63 -2.70 -13.62
N GLU A 205 20.71 -3.40 -13.95
CA GLU A 205 21.98 -2.78 -14.37
C GLU A 205 21.86 -2.02 -15.69
N ALA A 206 21.07 -2.53 -16.64
CA ALA A 206 20.75 -1.82 -17.87
C ALA A 206 19.94 -0.52 -17.63
N MET A 207 19.25 -0.43 -16.49
CA MET A 207 18.52 0.78 -16.06
C MET A 207 19.36 1.72 -15.19
N GLY A 208 20.64 1.44 -14.98
CA GLY A 208 21.56 2.30 -14.24
C GLY A 208 21.68 2.00 -12.74
N VAL A 209 21.11 0.90 -12.25
CA VAL A 209 21.35 0.44 -10.87
C VAL A 209 22.61 -0.41 -10.81
N THR A 210 23.54 -0.10 -9.90
CA THR A 210 24.67 -0.99 -9.64
C THR A 210 24.31 -2.02 -8.56
N VAL A 211 24.36 -3.31 -8.87
CA VAL A 211 23.92 -4.37 -7.94
C VAL A 211 25.10 -5.12 -7.33
N HIS A 212 25.18 -5.11 -6.00
CA HIS A 212 26.17 -5.80 -5.18
C HIS A 212 25.54 -6.98 -4.43
N LEU A 213 25.70 -8.19 -4.97
CA LEU A 213 25.21 -9.43 -4.35
C LEU A 213 26.24 -10.01 -3.37
N ARG A 214 25.78 -10.86 -2.45
CA ARG A 214 26.61 -11.51 -1.42
C ARG A 214 27.42 -10.52 -0.57
N LYS A 215 26.89 -9.30 -0.37
CA LYS A 215 27.52 -8.27 0.45
C LYS A 215 26.83 -8.16 1.79
N MET A 216 27.59 -8.41 2.86
CA MET A 216 27.14 -8.22 4.24
C MET A 216 27.70 -6.91 4.78
N THR A 217 26.83 -5.91 4.94
CA THR A 217 27.18 -4.63 5.57
C THR A 217 27.45 -4.83 7.05
N THR A 218 28.58 -4.31 7.54
CA THR A 218 28.99 -4.37 8.95
C THR A 218 28.98 -3.00 9.62
N ALA A 219 29.20 -1.92 8.86
CA ALA A 219 29.17 -0.56 9.36
C ALA A 219 28.70 0.45 8.31
N ILE A 220 28.09 1.53 8.79
CA ILE A 220 27.82 2.76 8.04
C ILE A 220 28.90 3.77 8.42
N ARG A 221 29.67 4.22 7.43
CA ARG A 221 30.84 5.08 7.59
C ARG A 221 30.48 6.56 7.69
N GLY A 222 31.41 7.32 8.28
CA GLY A 222 31.36 8.78 8.43
C GLY A 222 31.05 9.21 9.86
N ASP A 223 31.47 10.41 10.25
CA ASP A 223 31.20 11.04 11.55
C ASP A 223 30.38 12.32 11.30
N GLY A 224 29.23 12.48 11.97
CA GLY A 224 28.27 13.56 11.68
C GLY A 224 27.43 13.43 10.40
N GLY A 225 27.82 12.61 9.42
CA GLY A 225 27.04 12.29 8.21
C GLY A 225 27.49 10.99 7.52
N VAL A 226 26.62 10.39 6.70
CA VAL A 226 26.93 9.15 5.97
C VAL A 226 27.93 9.43 4.85
N THR A 227 28.99 8.63 4.78
CA THR A 227 29.97 8.69 3.67
C THR A 227 30.17 7.36 2.95
N GLY A 228 29.50 6.28 3.39
CA GLY A 228 29.60 4.97 2.76
C GLY A 228 29.20 3.81 3.64
N LEU A 229 29.37 2.62 3.10
CA LEU A 229 29.19 1.32 3.75
C LEU A 229 30.54 0.58 3.84
N ALA A 230 30.72 -0.18 4.91
CA ALA A 230 31.78 -1.18 5.04
C ALA A 230 31.19 -2.58 5.05
N PHE A 231 31.87 -3.53 4.42
CA PHE A 231 31.42 -4.90 4.29
C PHE A 231 32.31 -5.88 5.06
N LYS A 232 31.74 -7.06 5.37
CA LYS A 232 32.43 -8.12 6.11
C LYS A 232 33.68 -8.65 5.40
N ASP A 233 33.73 -8.58 4.08
CA ASP A 233 34.87 -9.00 3.26
C ASP A 233 36.02 -7.97 3.21
N GLY A 234 35.90 -6.86 3.94
CA GLY A 234 36.88 -5.78 4.00
C GLY A 234 36.74 -4.74 2.89
N SER A 235 35.88 -4.95 1.90
CA SER A 235 35.58 -3.93 0.88
C SER A 235 34.65 -2.84 1.43
N ALA A 236 34.58 -1.72 0.72
CA ALA A 236 33.72 -0.58 1.06
C ALA A 236 33.02 -0.03 -0.18
N LEU A 237 31.93 0.70 0.04
CA LEU A 237 31.16 1.43 -0.97
C LEU A 237 30.96 2.85 -0.48
N ASP A 238 31.28 3.86 -1.30
CA ASP A 238 31.01 5.25 -0.94
C ASP A 238 29.57 5.63 -1.33
N CYS A 239 28.84 6.28 -0.43
CA CYS A 239 27.49 6.78 -0.67
C CYS A 239 27.12 7.89 0.31
N ASP A 240 26.22 8.77 -0.09
CA ASP A 240 25.78 9.91 0.74
C ASP A 240 24.52 9.58 1.57
N VAL A 241 23.70 8.63 1.09
CA VAL A 241 22.43 8.23 1.71
C VAL A 241 22.32 6.70 1.75
N VAL A 242 21.76 6.17 2.82
CA VAL A 242 21.45 4.74 2.98
C VAL A 242 19.96 4.56 3.20
N VAL A 243 19.33 3.71 2.38
CA VAL A 243 17.94 3.26 2.57
C VAL A 243 17.94 1.78 2.95
N ILE A 244 17.30 1.44 4.06
CA ILE A 244 17.23 0.08 4.59
C ILE A 244 15.87 -0.53 4.23
N SER A 245 15.93 -1.61 3.45
CA SER A 245 14.79 -2.44 3.05
C SER A 245 15.14 -3.93 3.19
N ALA A 246 15.61 -4.32 4.36
CA ALA A 246 16.10 -5.68 4.64
C ALA A 246 15.02 -6.65 5.17
N GLY A 247 13.74 -6.34 4.94
CA GLY A 247 12.59 -7.11 5.42
C GLY A 247 11.80 -6.39 6.51
N ILE A 248 10.90 -7.12 7.16
CA ILE A 248 10.01 -6.58 8.19
C ILE A 248 10.05 -7.42 9.47
N LYS A 249 9.77 -6.77 10.60
CA LYS A 249 9.61 -7.40 11.91
C LYS A 249 8.20 -7.11 12.46
N PRO A 250 7.40 -8.15 12.78
CA PRO A 250 6.10 -7.98 13.43
C PRO A 250 6.18 -7.13 14.70
N ASN A 251 5.22 -6.21 14.87
CA ASN A 251 5.09 -5.38 16.07
C ASN A 251 4.31 -6.13 17.16
N ALA A 252 4.90 -7.21 17.67
CA ALA A 252 4.27 -8.12 18.63
C ALA A 252 4.60 -7.77 20.10
N GLU A 253 5.48 -6.79 20.34
CA GLU A 253 5.95 -6.44 21.68
C GLU A 253 4.81 -6.00 22.61
N ILE A 254 3.75 -5.38 22.07
CA ILE A 254 2.56 -5.01 22.85
C ILE A 254 1.82 -6.25 23.36
N GLY A 255 1.72 -7.31 22.55
CA GLY A 255 1.11 -8.58 22.96
C GLY A 255 1.93 -9.26 24.04
N LEU A 256 3.26 -9.25 23.90
CA LEU A 256 4.16 -9.80 24.92
C LEU A 256 4.02 -9.08 26.27
N ARG A 257 4.01 -7.74 26.26
CA ARG A 257 3.80 -6.94 27.49
C ARG A 257 2.42 -7.18 28.10
N ALA A 258 1.41 -7.42 27.27
CA ALA A 258 0.07 -7.81 27.71
C ALA A 258 -0.01 -9.27 28.22
N GLY A 259 1.10 -10.03 28.22
CA GLY A 259 1.11 -11.43 28.65
C GLY A 259 0.39 -12.37 27.67
N LEU A 260 0.35 -12.04 26.38
CA LEU A 260 -0.09 -12.95 25.33
C LEU A 260 1.08 -13.80 24.83
N THR A 261 0.77 -14.99 24.33
CA THR A 261 1.71 -15.90 23.69
C THR A 261 2.23 -15.25 22.40
N VAL A 262 3.54 -15.02 22.37
CA VAL A 262 4.26 -14.45 21.24
C VAL A 262 5.43 -15.38 20.90
N GLU A 263 5.50 -15.78 19.64
CA GLU A 263 6.67 -16.45 19.07
C GLU A 263 7.36 -15.49 18.08
N ARG A 264 7.15 -15.67 16.77
CA ARG A 264 7.56 -14.69 15.76
C ARG A 264 6.61 -13.50 15.72
N ALA A 265 5.32 -13.74 15.96
CA ALA A 265 4.29 -12.71 16.18
C ALA A 265 3.27 -13.20 17.23
N ILE A 266 2.17 -12.47 17.45
CA ILE A 266 1.17 -12.84 18.46
C ILE A 266 0.37 -14.04 17.97
N VAL A 267 0.33 -15.12 18.75
CA VAL A 267 -0.24 -16.40 18.31
C VAL A 267 -1.78 -16.37 18.35
N THR A 268 -2.41 -16.81 17.25
CA THR A 268 -3.87 -16.84 17.10
C THR A 268 -4.45 -18.20 16.74
N ASP A 269 -5.72 -18.41 17.10
CA ASP A 269 -6.56 -19.52 16.64
C ASP A 269 -7.13 -19.29 15.23
N ASN A 270 -7.93 -20.24 14.71
CA ASN A 270 -8.54 -20.15 13.38
C ASN A 270 -9.60 -19.03 13.27
N HIS A 271 -10.09 -18.47 14.36
CA HIS A 271 -11.03 -17.33 14.34
C HIS A 271 -10.29 -16.00 14.53
N MET A 272 -8.96 -16.01 14.40
CA MET A 272 -8.07 -14.87 14.65
C MET A 272 -8.11 -14.35 16.09
N ARG A 273 -8.55 -15.15 17.07
CA ARG A 273 -8.46 -14.81 18.50
C ARG A 273 -7.08 -15.12 19.02
N SER A 274 -6.60 -14.34 19.99
CA SER A 274 -5.47 -14.74 20.81
C SER A 274 -5.76 -16.07 21.49
N VAL A 275 -4.76 -16.95 21.54
CA VAL A 275 -4.86 -18.23 22.23
C VAL A 275 -5.01 -18.09 23.75
N ASP A 276 -4.71 -16.92 24.33
CA ASP A 276 -4.75 -16.66 25.77
C ASP A 276 -5.97 -15.87 26.24
N ASP A 277 -6.68 -15.18 25.33
CA ASP A 277 -7.83 -14.36 25.68
C ASP A 277 -8.88 -14.30 24.56
N ARG A 278 -10.06 -14.86 24.83
CA ARG A 278 -11.18 -14.92 23.89
C ARG A 278 -11.78 -13.57 23.49
N ASN A 279 -11.43 -12.49 24.19
CA ASN A 279 -11.89 -11.14 23.88
C ASN A 279 -10.85 -10.32 23.09
N ILE A 280 -9.66 -10.90 22.85
CA ILE A 280 -8.60 -10.27 22.09
C ILE A 280 -8.43 -11.00 20.77
N TYR A 281 -8.43 -10.25 19.69
CA TYR A 281 -8.20 -10.72 18.33
C TYR A 281 -6.92 -10.11 17.81
N VAL A 282 -6.28 -10.78 16.85
CA VAL A 282 -5.09 -10.27 16.18
C VAL A 282 -5.21 -10.52 14.69
N VAL A 283 -5.05 -9.48 13.88
CA VAL A 283 -5.02 -9.57 12.42
C VAL A 283 -3.84 -8.78 11.90
N GLY A 284 -3.39 -9.05 10.68
CA GLY A 284 -2.28 -8.31 10.09
C GLY A 284 -0.95 -9.06 10.16
N GLU A 285 0.13 -8.35 9.86
CA GLU A 285 1.50 -8.88 9.95
C GLU A 285 1.95 -9.14 11.40
N CYS A 286 1.20 -8.65 12.40
CA CYS A 286 1.42 -8.93 13.82
C CYS A 286 0.76 -10.22 14.31
N ALA A 287 -0.02 -10.90 13.46
CA ALA A 287 -0.65 -12.19 13.77
C ALA A 287 0.24 -13.36 13.31
N GLN A 288 0.35 -14.36 14.16
CA GLN A 288 0.94 -15.66 13.83
C GLN A 288 -0.14 -16.74 13.92
N HIS A 289 -0.50 -17.30 12.76
CA HIS A 289 -1.50 -18.35 12.65
C HIS A 289 -0.84 -19.64 12.16
N ARG A 290 -1.03 -20.75 12.89
CA ARG A 290 -0.45 -22.07 12.57
C ARG A 290 1.06 -22.01 12.29
N GLY A 291 1.80 -21.24 13.11
CA GLY A 291 3.25 -21.06 12.97
C GLY A 291 3.69 -20.17 11.81
N ARG A 292 2.75 -19.56 11.07
CA ARG A 292 3.04 -18.72 9.89
C ARG A 292 2.72 -17.27 10.16
N VAL A 293 3.55 -16.38 9.61
CA VAL A 293 3.36 -14.93 9.58
C VAL A 293 3.35 -14.50 8.11
N TYR A 294 2.41 -13.64 7.75
CA TYR A 294 2.23 -13.17 6.37
C TYR A 294 2.61 -11.70 6.24
N GLY A 295 3.36 -11.38 5.17
CA GLY A 295 3.78 -10.02 4.80
C GLY A 295 3.11 -9.51 3.52
N LEU A 296 1.89 -9.96 3.23
CA LEU A 296 1.18 -9.71 1.96
C LEU A 296 -0.26 -9.32 2.22
N VAL A 297 -0.83 -8.46 1.38
CA VAL A 297 -2.17 -7.89 1.63
C VAL A 297 -3.32 -8.89 1.56
N ALA A 298 -3.28 -9.85 0.62
CA ALA A 298 -4.38 -10.81 0.46
C ALA A 298 -4.61 -11.67 1.73
N PRO A 299 -3.58 -12.31 2.33
CA PRO A 299 -3.74 -13.02 3.60
C PRO A 299 -4.30 -12.16 4.73
N LEU A 300 -3.88 -10.89 4.80
CA LEU A 300 -4.28 -9.95 5.86
C LEU A 300 -5.77 -9.59 5.75
N TRP A 301 -6.29 -9.52 4.52
CA TRP A 301 -7.72 -9.27 4.27
C TRP A 301 -8.58 -10.50 4.50
N GLU A 302 -8.08 -11.70 4.20
CA GLU A 302 -8.73 -12.96 4.60
C GLU A 302 -8.86 -13.04 6.14
N GLN A 303 -7.80 -12.70 6.88
CA GLN A 303 -7.83 -12.61 8.35
C GLN A 303 -8.87 -11.59 8.83
N ALA A 304 -8.91 -10.41 8.22
CA ALA A 304 -9.87 -9.35 8.56
C ALA A 304 -11.33 -9.79 8.31
N LYS A 305 -11.60 -10.51 7.21
CA LYS A 305 -12.93 -11.08 6.89
C LYS A 305 -13.34 -12.10 7.95
N VAL A 306 -12.47 -13.07 8.27
CA VAL A 306 -12.74 -14.10 9.29
C VAL A 306 -13.01 -13.47 10.66
N PHE A 307 -12.19 -12.49 11.05
CA PHE A 307 -12.41 -11.72 12.27
C PHE A 307 -13.80 -11.06 12.29
N ALA A 308 -14.14 -10.34 11.22
CA ALA A 308 -15.40 -9.61 11.12
C ALA A 308 -16.61 -10.55 11.12
N ASP A 309 -16.57 -11.65 10.37
CA ASP A 309 -17.62 -12.66 10.34
C ASP A 309 -17.88 -13.27 11.72
N HIS A 310 -16.82 -13.59 12.44
CA HIS A 310 -16.93 -14.17 13.77
C HIS A 310 -17.41 -13.14 14.81
N ILE A 311 -16.87 -11.92 14.82
CA ILE A 311 -17.16 -10.94 15.88
C ILE A 311 -18.56 -10.34 15.76
N THR A 312 -19.08 -10.13 14.54
CA THR A 312 -20.47 -9.67 14.33
C THR A 312 -21.48 -10.81 14.47
N GLY A 313 -21.02 -12.07 14.45
CA GLY A 313 -21.87 -13.25 14.50
C GLY A 313 -22.54 -13.58 13.18
N ASN A 314 -22.18 -12.91 12.08
CA ASN A 314 -22.66 -13.18 10.74
C ASN A 314 -22.29 -14.60 10.27
N ASN A 315 -21.10 -15.06 10.61
CA ASN A 315 -20.69 -16.45 10.45
C ASN A 315 -19.74 -16.86 11.59
N ARG A 316 -20.28 -17.55 12.59
CA ARG A 316 -19.51 -18.01 13.76
C ARG A 316 -18.56 -19.16 13.45
N ASP A 317 -18.77 -19.86 12.35
CA ASP A 317 -17.96 -20.99 11.90
C ASP A 317 -16.86 -20.56 10.92
N ALA A 318 -16.74 -19.26 10.63
CA ALA A 318 -15.70 -18.73 9.74
C ALA A 318 -14.30 -19.04 10.30
N GLN A 319 -13.45 -19.66 9.48
CA GLN A 319 -12.11 -20.06 9.87
C GLN A 319 -11.07 -19.58 8.87
N TYR A 320 -9.99 -19.01 9.39
CA TYR A 320 -8.76 -18.80 8.65
C TYR A 320 -7.93 -20.08 8.76
N LEU A 321 -7.62 -20.69 7.61
CA LEU A 321 -6.87 -21.95 7.54
C LEU A 321 -5.43 -21.77 7.02
N GLY A 322 -5.04 -20.51 6.79
CA GLY A 322 -3.80 -20.13 6.12
C GLY A 322 -4.03 -19.83 4.63
N SER A 323 -3.24 -18.93 4.08
CA SER A 323 -3.30 -18.55 2.67
C SER A 323 -2.20 -19.24 1.87
N LYS A 324 -2.53 -19.59 0.63
CA LYS A 324 -1.56 -19.93 -0.41
C LYS A 324 -0.95 -18.65 -0.97
N LEU A 325 0.36 -18.69 -1.23
CA LEU A 325 1.09 -17.52 -1.71
C LEU A 325 1.20 -17.57 -3.22
N ALA A 326 0.43 -16.69 -3.87
CA ALA A 326 0.51 -16.40 -5.28
C ALA A 326 0.51 -14.88 -5.45
N THR A 327 1.58 -14.33 -6.01
CA THR A 327 1.76 -12.88 -6.14
C THR A 327 2.13 -12.49 -7.55
N LYS A 328 1.40 -11.54 -8.12
CA LYS A 328 1.80 -10.78 -9.29
C LYS A 328 2.43 -9.48 -8.83
N LEU A 329 3.66 -9.23 -9.28
CA LEU A 329 4.50 -8.12 -8.87
C LEU A 329 4.97 -7.35 -10.10
N LYS A 330 5.31 -6.08 -9.88
CA LYS A 330 5.99 -5.26 -10.88
C LYS A 330 7.17 -4.61 -10.20
N VAL A 331 8.36 -4.80 -10.76
CA VAL A 331 9.60 -4.26 -10.20
C VAL A 331 10.34 -3.53 -11.29
N MET A 332 10.46 -2.21 -11.13
CA MET A 332 11.14 -1.35 -12.12
C MET A 332 10.67 -1.56 -13.57
N GLY A 333 9.37 -1.81 -13.76
CA GLY A 333 8.80 -2.06 -15.09
C GLY A 333 8.83 -3.53 -15.54
N VAL A 334 9.56 -4.40 -14.83
CA VAL A 334 9.57 -5.84 -15.07
C VAL A 334 8.35 -6.48 -14.43
N GLU A 335 7.52 -7.13 -15.25
CA GLU A 335 6.35 -7.87 -14.80
C GLU A 335 6.78 -9.26 -14.29
N LEU A 336 6.26 -9.65 -13.13
CA LEU A 336 6.65 -10.86 -12.41
C LEU A 336 5.40 -11.55 -11.84
N ALA A 337 5.39 -12.88 -11.84
CA ALA A 337 4.46 -13.67 -11.05
C ALA A 337 5.22 -14.79 -10.36
N SER A 338 4.91 -15.03 -9.09
CA SER A 338 5.51 -16.09 -8.28
C SER A 338 4.43 -16.82 -7.50
N MET A 339 4.50 -18.14 -7.48
CA MET A 339 3.57 -19.02 -6.77
C MET A 339 4.35 -20.10 -6.05
N GLY A 340 3.98 -20.37 -4.79
CA GLY A 340 4.50 -21.51 -4.03
C GLY A 340 6.04 -21.55 -3.95
N ILE A 341 6.61 -22.72 -4.19
CA ILE A 341 8.06 -22.97 -4.11
C ILE A 341 8.78 -22.50 -5.37
N THR A 342 10.02 -22.04 -5.23
CA THR A 342 10.86 -21.59 -6.35
C THR A 342 11.85 -22.65 -6.83
N GLU A 343 12.10 -23.66 -5.99
CA GLU A 343 12.98 -24.81 -6.27
C GLU A 343 12.25 -26.11 -5.93
N PRO A 344 12.55 -27.21 -6.64
CA PRO A 344 11.98 -28.53 -6.32
C PRO A 344 12.42 -28.95 -4.92
N GLU A 345 11.50 -29.54 -4.16
CA GLU A 345 11.78 -30.07 -2.81
C GLU A 345 11.89 -31.60 -2.82
N ASN A 346 11.34 -32.26 -3.84
CA ASN A 346 11.32 -33.72 -3.99
C ASN A 346 11.96 -34.15 -5.31
N GLU A 347 12.51 -35.36 -5.37
CA GLU A 347 13.07 -35.93 -6.61
C GLU A 347 12.02 -36.14 -7.70
N ASP A 348 10.77 -36.41 -7.31
CA ASP A 348 9.63 -36.61 -8.21
C ASP A 348 8.99 -35.28 -8.70
N ASP A 349 9.52 -34.13 -8.28
CA ASP A 349 9.02 -32.84 -8.75
C ASP A 349 9.38 -32.64 -10.23
N GLU A 350 8.36 -32.55 -11.08
CA GLU A 350 8.50 -32.25 -12.50
C GLU A 350 8.78 -30.75 -12.70
N ILE A 351 9.85 -30.43 -13.44
CA ILE A 351 10.23 -29.04 -13.74
C ILE A 351 9.99 -28.75 -15.22
N VAL A 352 9.20 -27.72 -15.49
CA VAL A 352 8.91 -27.23 -16.84
C VAL A 352 9.44 -25.81 -16.96
N GLN A 353 10.46 -25.59 -17.78
CA GLN A 353 11.21 -24.33 -17.78
C GLN A 353 11.51 -23.80 -19.19
N PHE A 354 11.45 -22.47 -19.32
CA PHE A 354 11.89 -21.70 -20.47
C PHE A 354 12.68 -20.47 -20.03
N SER A 355 13.77 -20.15 -20.73
CA SER A 355 14.61 -18.98 -20.43
C SER A 355 15.07 -18.31 -21.72
N GLU A 356 14.78 -17.01 -21.84
CA GLU A 356 15.27 -16.15 -22.92
C GLU A 356 15.85 -14.85 -22.32
N PRO A 357 17.08 -14.90 -21.76
CA PRO A 357 17.66 -13.78 -21.02
C PRO A 357 17.72 -12.47 -21.80
N LYS A 358 18.02 -12.53 -23.11
CA LYS A 358 18.12 -11.34 -23.96
C LYS A 358 16.80 -10.56 -24.09
N ARG A 359 15.66 -11.25 -23.98
CA ARG A 359 14.32 -10.62 -24.00
C ARG A 359 13.77 -10.41 -22.59
N GLY A 360 14.52 -10.79 -21.56
CA GLY A 360 14.10 -10.66 -20.16
C GLY A 360 13.03 -11.68 -19.74
N THR A 361 12.78 -12.71 -20.55
CA THR A 361 11.70 -13.68 -20.30
C THR A 361 12.23 -14.90 -19.56
N TYR A 362 11.55 -15.29 -18.48
CA TYR A 362 11.81 -16.52 -17.76
C TYR A 362 10.49 -17.12 -17.29
N LYS A 363 10.31 -18.43 -17.49
CA LYS A 363 9.13 -19.16 -17.03
C LYS A 363 9.58 -20.49 -16.45
N LYS A 364 9.18 -20.81 -15.23
CA LYS A 364 9.44 -22.09 -14.56
C LYS A 364 8.19 -22.52 -13.82
N LEU A 365 7.79 -23.76 -13.97
CA LEU A 365 6.73 -24.40 -13.20
C LEU A 365 7.32 -25.62 -12.52
N ILE A 366 6.87 -25.86 -11.29
CA ILE A 366 7.20 -27.05 -10.50
C ILE A 366 5.88 -27.78 -10.25
N VAL A 367 5.80 -29.01 -10.73
CA VAL A 367 4.58 -29.82 -10.72
C VAL A 367 4.82 -31.07 -9.88
N ARG A 368 3.89 -31.35 -8.98
CA ARG A 368 3.90 -32.54 -8.11
C ARG A 368 2.54 -33.20 -8.18
N ASP A 369 2.50 -34.51 -8.41
CA ASP A 369 1.27 -35.29 -8.52
C ASP A 369 0.25 -34.68 -9.53
N GLY A 370 0.76 -34.12 -10.63
CA GLY A 370 -0.06 -33.46 -11.65
C GLY A 370 -0.65 -32.11 -11.23
N ARG A 371 -0.17 -31.49 -10.15
CA ARG A 371 -0.64 -30.21 -9.63
C ARG A 371 0.48 -29.19 -9.52
N LEU A 372 0.17 -27.91 -9.71
CA LEU A 372 1.16 -26.84 -9.56
C LEU A 372 1.51 -26.67 -8.08
N VAL A 373 2.79 -26.79 -7.73
CA VAL A 373 3.30 -26.51 -6.38
C VAL A 373 4.23 -25.31 -6.33
N GLY A 374 4.78 -24.92 -7.49
CA GLY A 374 5.68 -23.79 -7.63
C GLY A 374 5.62 -23.16 -9.02
N GLY A 375 5.85 -21.86 -9.12
CA GLY A 375 5.80 -21.14 -10.39
C GLY A 375 6.53 -19.80 -10.35
N ILE A 376 7.29 -19.52 -11.41
CA ILE A 376 7.97 -18.24 -11.65
C ILE A 376 7.69 -17.83 -13.08
N LEU A 377 7.11 -16.65 -13.30
CA LEU A 377 6.98 -16.02 -14.61
C LEU A 377 7.60 -14.62 -14.52
N MET A 378 8.44 -14.26 -15.47
CA MET A 378 9.07 -12.95 -15.55
C MET A 378 9.12 -12.47 -17.00
N GLY A 379 8.88 -11.17 -17.18
CA GLY A 379 8.79 -10.53 -18.49
C GLY A 379 7.43 -10.81 -19.12
N ASP A 380 7.27 -12.03 -19.65
CA ASP A 380 5.96 -12.51 -20.14
C ASP A 380 5.23 -13.29 -19.05
N ILE A 381 4.20 -12.66 -18.49
CA ILE A 381 3.33 -13.22 -17.45
C ILE A 381 1.90 -13.47 -17.94
N SER A 382 1.69 -13.60 -19.26
CA SER A 382 0.38 -13.84 -19.88
C SER A 382 -0.40 -14.99 -19.24
N LYS A 383 0.30 -16.09 -18.90
CA LYS A 383 -0.28 -17.28 -18.27
C LYS A 383 -0.48 -17.18 -16.75
N ALA A 384 -0.10 -16.07 -16.11
CA ALA A 384 -0.13 -15.93 -14.65
C ALA A 384 -1.52 -16.16 -14.08
N ALA A 385 -2.57 -15.57 -14.65
CA ALA A 385 -3.93 -15.68 -14.11
C ALA A 385 -4.41 -17.14 -14.05
N TYR A 386 -4.23 -17.89 -15.14
CA TYR A 386 -4.58 -19.31 -15.20
C TYR A 386 -3.78 -20.14 -14.19
N LEU A 387 -2.45 -19.95 -14.16
CA LEU A 387 -1.58 -20.74 -13.29
C LEU A 387 -1.80 -20.43 -11.81
N MET A 388 -2.07 -19.16 -11.46
CA MET A 388 -2.41 -18.78 -10.09
C MET A 388 -3.73 -19.41 -9.67
N GLN A 389 -4.75 -19.40 -10.53
CA GLN A 389 -6.03 -20.08 -10.26
C GLN A 389 -5.83 -21.59 -10.07
N ALA A 390 -5.02 -22.23 -10.93
CA ALA A 390 -4.71 -23.66 -10.82
C ALA A 390 -3.97 -23.98 -9.52
N TYR A 391 -3.01 -23.16 -9.11
CA TYR A 391 -2.29 -23.27 -7.85
C TYR A 391 -3.21 -23.10 -6.63
N ASP A 392 -4.02 -22.04 -6.61
CA ASP A 392 -4.90 -21.73 -5.50
C ASP A 392 -5.91 -22.85 -5.27
N ARG A 393 -6.48 -23.40 -6.36
CA ARG A 393 -7.51 -24.45 -6.31
C ARG A 393 -6.98 -25.88 -6.21
N ASP A 394 -5.66 -26.09 -6.23
CA ASP A 394 -5.08 -27.42 -6.43
C ASP A 394 -5.75 -28.11 -7.64
N SER A 395 -5.76 -27.48 -8.81
CA SER A 395 -6.37 -28.06 -10.00
C SER A 395 -5.42 -29.05 -10.66
N PRO A 396 -5.90 -30.19 -11.18
CA PRO A 396 -5.09 -31.03 -12.07
C PRO A 396 -4.65 -30.21 -13.28
N LEU A 397 -3.38 -30.33 -13.65
CA LEU A 397 -2.78 -29.68 -14.79
C LEU A 397 -2.85 -30.60 -16.02
N PRO A 398 -3.01 -30.05 -17.25
CA PRO A 398 -2.97 -30.82 -18.48
C PRO A 398 -1.63 -31.54 -18.67
N ASP A 399 -1.68 -32.69 -19.34
CA ASP A 399 -0.48 -33.50 -19.63
C ASP A 399 0.50 -32.75 -20.54
N GLU A 400 0.01 -31.94 -21.50
CA GLU A 400 0.84 -31.11 -22.36
C GLU A 400 1.34 -29.86 -21.60
N ARG A 401 2.39 -30.05 -20.80
CA ARG A 401 2.95 -29.00 -19.95
C ARG A 401 3.43 -27.76 -20.71
N LEU A 402 3.88 -27.91 -21.95
CA LEU A 402 4.40 -26.78 -22.73
C LEU A 402 3.31 -25.72 -22.98
N SER A 403 2.04 -26.12 -23.10
CA SER A 403 0.88 -25.22 -23.25
C SER A 403 0.61 -24.35 -22.01
N LEU A 404 1.19 -24.72 -20.86
CA LEU A 404 1.14 -23.95 -19.63
C LEU A 404 2.08 -22.76 -19.66
N LEU A 405 3.18 -22.87 -20.43
CA LEU A 405 4.14 -21.78 -20.60
C LEU A 405 3.73 -20.85 -21.74
N PHE A 406 3.12 -21.38 -22.81
CA PHE A 406 2.84 -20.65 -24.04
C PHE A 406 1.48 -21.02 -24.62
N ASP A 407 0.89 -20.11 -25.40
CA ASP A 407 -0.19 -20.46 -26.32
C ASP A 407 0.42 -21.18 -27.53
N LEU A 408 0.21 -22.49 -27.62
CA LEU A 408 0.74 -23.33 -28.70
C LEU A 408 -0.25 -23.33 -29.88
N GLY A 409 0.14 -22.70 -30.98
CA GLY A 409 -0.60 -22.70 -32.25
C GLY A 409 -1.74 -21.68 -32.29
N THR A 410 -1.73 -20.84 -33.33
CA THR A 410 -2.59 -19.66 -33.60
C THR A 410 -2.05 -18.35 -32.99
N PRO A 411 -2.05 -17.21 -33.72
CA PRO A 411 -1.71 -15.91 -33.13
C PRO A 411 -2.57 -15.68 -31.89
N PRO A 412 -2.04 -14.96 -30.88
CA PRO A 412 -2.61 -14.94 -29.53
C PRO A 412 -4.10 -14.62 -29.58
N GLN A 413 -4.94 -15.61 -29.28
CA GLN A 413 -6.26 -15.32 -28.77
C GLN A 413 -6.01 -14.73 -27.39
N ARG A 414 -5.95 -13.40 -27.32
CA ARG A 414 -6.27 -12.71 -26.07
C ARG A 414 -7.60 -13.31 -25.62
N VAL A 415 -7.63 -13.97 -24.45
CA VAL A 415 -8.91 -14.32 -23.81
C VAL A 415 -9.69 -13.01 -23.77
N THR A 416 -10.70 -12.92 -24.62
CA THR A 416 -11.49 -11.71 -24.73
C THR A 416 -12.33 -11.62 -23.46
N LEU A 417 -12.75 -10.40 -23.11
CA LEU A 417 -13.48 -10.19 -21.85
C LEU A 417 -14.74 -11.05 -21.79
N ASP A 418 -15.33 -11.44 -22.91
CA ASP A 418 -16.46 -12.36 -23.03
C ASP A 418 -16.13 -13.82 -22.67
N GLU A 419 -14.97 -14.33 -23.08
CA GLU A 419 -14.55 -15.72 -22.83
C GLU A 419 -14.07 -15.96 -21.39
N MET A 420 -13.77 -14.90 -20.65
CA MET A 420 -13.32 -14.98 -19.27
C MET A 420 -14.42 -15.55 -18.34
N PRO A 421 -14.16 -16.59 -17.52
CA PRO A 421 -15.13 -17.13 -16.57
C PRO A 421 -15.60 -16.09 -15.54
N VAL A 422 -16.86 -16.19 -15.08
CA VAL A 422 -17.41 -15.27 -14.06
C VAL A 422 -16.68 -15.37 -12.72
N ASP A 423 -16.11 -16.53 -12.40
CA ASP A 423 -15.32 -16.76 -11.19
C ASP A 423 -13.83 -16.45 -11.37
N ALA A 424 -13.42 -15.92 -12.52
CA ALA A 424 -12.04 -15.52 -12.77
C ALA A 424 -11.61 -14.41 -11.80
N GLN A 425 -10.46 -14.61 -11.16
CA GLN A 425 -9.88 -13.67 -10.21
C GLN A 425 -9.33 -12.44 -10.94
N ILE A 426 -9.89 -11.25 -10.67
CA ILE A 426 -9.48 -9.98 -11.30
C ILE A 426 -8.55 -9.19 -10.38
N CYS A 427 -8.93 -9.05 -9.11
CA CYS A 427 -8.11 -8.38 -8.10
C CYS A 427 -7.59 -9.39 -7.08
N ASN A 428 -6.34 -9.83 -7.20
CA ASN A 428 -5.74 -10.78 -6.26
C ASN A 428 -5.63 -10.23 -4.85
N CYS A 429 -5.44 -8.92 -4.70
CA CYS A 429 -5.46 -8.33 -3.38
C CYS A 429 -6.85 -8.54 -2.76
N ASN A 430 -7.93 -8.06 -3.41
CA ASN A 430 -9.25 -7.91 -2.76
C ASN A 430 -10.14 -9.15 -2.85
N GLY A 431 -9.71 -10.17 -3.59
CA GLY A 431 -10.56 -11.33 -3.85
C GLY A 431 -11.71 -11.02 -4.81
N VAL A 432 -11.59 -9.98 -5.66
CA VAL A 432 -12.68 -9.59 -6.58
C VAL A 432 -12.60 -10.38 -7.89
N THR A 433 -13.69 -11.06 -8.21
CA THR A 433 -13.85 -11.82 -9.46
C THR A 433 -14.51 -10.99 -10.56
N LYS A 434 -14.50 -11.50 -11.80
CA LYS A 434 -15.21 -10.90 -12.93
C LYS A 434 -16.71 -10.75 -12.63
N GLY A 435 -17.32 -11.79 -12.05
CA GLY A 435 -18.73 -11.82 -11.67
C GLY A 435 -19.07 -10.75 -10.63
N ALA A 436 -18.22 -10.57 -9.60
CA ALA A 436 -18.42 -9.51 -8.61
C ALA A 436 -18.39 -8.09 -9.22
N ILE A 437 -17.58 -7.89 -10.27
CA ILE A 437 -17.60 -6.63 -11.05
C ILE A 437 -18.91 -6.51 -11.84
N GLY A 438 -19.35 -7.58 -12.51
CA GLY A 438 -20.61 -7.61 -13.24
C GLY A 438 -21.83 -7.34 -12.35
N ASP A 439 -21.90 -7.99 -11.19
CA ASP A 439 -22.95 -7.77 -10.18
C ASP A 439 -22.96 -6.31 -9.72
N CYS A 440 -21.78 -5.73 -9.48
CA CYS A 440 -21.64 -4.34 -9.11
C CYS A 440 -22.16 -3.39 -10.21
N VAL A 441 -21.81 -3.64 -11.47
CA VAL A 441 -22.32 -2.85 -12.60
C VAL A 441 -23.85 -3.00 -12.73
N ALA A 442 -24.38 -4.19 -12.50
CA ALA A 442 -25.83 -4.45 -12.50
C ALA A 442 -26.58 -3.68 -11.40
N THR A 443 -25.90 -3.28 -10.31
CA THR A 443 -26.49 -2.37 -9.29
C THR A 443 -26.56 -0.89 -9.72
N GLY A 444 -26.16 -0.56 -10.95
CA GLY A 444 -26.22 0.80 -11.51
C GLY A 444 -24.91 1.59 -11.42
N ARG A 445 -23.82 1.00 -10.92
CA ARG A 445 -22.50 1.64 -10.91
C ARG A 445 -21.82 1.47 -12.26
N ARG A 446 -21.80 2.55 -13.06
CA ARG A 446 -21.34 2.51 -14.47
C ARG A 446 -19.97 3.13 -14.72
N THR A 447 -19.27 3.58 -13.67
CA THR A 447 -17.92 4.15 -13.79
C THR A 447 -16.88 3.25 -13.15
N ALA A 448 -15.66 3.20 -13.72
CA ALA A 448 -14.58 2.39 -13.15
C ALA A 448 -14.28 2.80 -11.69
N LYS A 449 -14.31 4.10 -11.38
CA LYS A 449 -14.12 4.62 -10.02
C LYS A 449 -15.19 4.11 -9.05
N SER A 450 -16.47 4.27 -9.37
CA SER A 450 -17.57 3.82 -8.49
C SER A 450 -17.56 2.31 -8.27
N VAL A 451 -17.20 1.53 -9.29
CA VAL A 451 -17.05 0.07 -9.18
C VAL A 451 -15.83 -0.30 -8.32
N MET A 452 -14.70 0.39 -8.48
CA MET A 452 -13.51 0.19 -7.64
C MET A 452 -13.76 0.62 -6.19
N GLU A 453 -14.52 1.68 -5.94
CA GLU A 453 -14.92 2.09 -4.59
C GLU A 453 -15.81 1.05 -3.93
N ALA A 454 -16.80 0.51 -4.66
CA ALA A 454 -17.74 -0.48 -4.14
C ALA A 454 -17.13 -1.87 -3.95
N THR A 455 -16.34 -2.34 -4.92
CA THR A 455 -15.73 -3.68 -4.88
C THR A 455 -14.37 -3.69 -4.19
N ARG A 456 -13.77 -2.50 -3.98
CA ARG A 456 -12.37 -2.29 -3.58
C ARG A 456 -11.34 -2.80 -4.59
N ALA A 457 -11.74 -3.35 -5.75
CA ALA A 457 -10.80 -3.76 -6.79
C ALA A 457 -9.87 -2.59 -7.18
N GLY A 458 -8.58 -2.86 -7.38
CA GLY A 458 -7.60 -1.81 -7.70
C GLY A 458 -7.15 -0.94 -6.52
N MET A 459 -7.79 -1.04 -5.35
CA MET A 459 -7.41 -0.28 -4.14
C MET A 459 -6.29 -0.95 -3.31
N GLY A 460 -5.85 -2.15 -3.71
CA GLY A 460 -4.68 -2.87 -3.17
C GLY A 460 -3.39 -2.53 -3.93
N CYS A 461 -2.79 -3.47 -4.65
CA CYS A 461 -1.59 -3.17 -5.45
C CYS A 461 -1.82 -2.30 -6.70
N GLY A 462 -3.08 -2.05 -7.09
CA GLY A 462 -3.42 -1.29 -8.29
C GLY A 462 -3.21 -2.01 -9.63
N SER A 463 -2.61 -3.20 -9.66
CA SER A 463 -2.26 -3.90 -10.90
C SER A 463 -3.46 -4.30 -11.78
N CYS A 464 -4.65 -4.39 -11.18
CA CYS A 464 -5.88 -4.75 -11.87
C CYS A 464 -6.72 -3.55 -12.33
N LYS A 465 -6.32 -2.29 -12.06
CA LYS A 465 -7.14 -1.10 -12.35
C LYS A 465 -7.53 -1.00 -13.83
N SER A 466 -6.60 -1.27 -14.74
CA SER A 466 -6.88 -1.27 -16.19
C SER A 466 -7.90 -2.34 -16.57
N LEU A 467 -7.69 -3.57 -16.11
CA LEU A 467 -8.62 -4.69 -16.38
C LEU A 467 -10.01 -4.45 -15.78
N VAL A 468 -10.10 -3.79 -14.62
CA VAL A 468 -11.39 -3.38 -14.05
C VAL A 468 -12.07 -2.35 -14.94
N ALA A 469 -11.34 -1.34 -15.44
CA ALA A 469 -11.91 -0.34 -16.35
C ALA A 469 -12.39 -1.00 -17.67
N ASP A 470 -11.62 -1.94 -18.22
CA ASP A 470 -11.99 -2.70 -19.41
C ASP A 470 -13.25 -3.55 -19.17
N LEU A 471 -13.34 -4.24 -18.02
CA LEU A 471 -14.53 -5.02 -17.63
C LEU A 471 -15.77 -4.15 -17.41
N VAL A 472 -15.63 -3.00 -16.75
CA VAL A 472 -16.75 -2.05 -16.58
C VAL A 472 -17.26 -1.59 -17.94
N THR A 473 -16.35 -1.23 -18.85
CA THR A 473 -16.69 -0.89 -20.23
C THR A 473 -17.44 -2.01 -20.93
N TRP A 474 -16.95 -3.24 -20.80
CA TRP A 474 -17.57 -4.42 -21.40
C TRP A 474 -18.97 -4.71 -20.85
N TYR A 475 -19.13 -4.74 -19.52
CA TYR A 475 -20.44 -4.93 -18.87
C TYR A 475 -21.43 -3.81 -19.17
N CYS A 476 -20.94 -2.61 -19.45
CA CYS A 476 -21.76 -1.47 -19.85
C CYS A 476 -22.12 -1.46 -21.35
N GLY A 477 -21.65 -2.43 -22.15
CA GLY A 477 -21.91 -2.50 -23.59
C GLY A 477 -21.07 -1.53 -24.43
N GLY A 478 -19.94 -1.05 -23.89
CA GLY A 478 -19.08 -0.04 -24.54
C GLY A 478 -19.44 1.41 -24.18
N GLU A 479 -20.60 1.65 -23.57
CA GLU A 479 -21.03 2.99 -23.11
C GLU A 479 -20.74 3.17 -21.61
N VAL A 480 -19.56 3.71 -21.30
CA VAL A 480 -19.18 4.07 -19.92
C VAL A 480 -19.64 5.49 -19.62
N GLU A 481 -20.25 5.69 -18.46
CA GLU A 481 -20.45 7.04 -17.94
C GLU A 481 -19.10 7.60 -17.49
N GLU A 482 -18.69 8.71 -18.07
CA GLU A 482 -17.50 9.43 -17.60
C GLU A 482 -17.81 10.00 -16.21
N ASP A 483 -16.92 9.77 -15.23
CA ASP A 483 -17.12 10.34 -13.89
C ASP A 483 -17.23 11.86 -14.02
N PRO A 484 -18.40 12.48 -13.74
CA PRO A 484 -18.59 13.90 -13.97
C PRO A 484 -17.63 14.75 -13.13
N SER A 485 -17.09 14.18 -12.03
CA SER A 485 -16.16 14.89 -11.15
C SER A 485 -14.81 15.20 -11.76
N ILE A 486 -14.40 14.53 -12.84
CA ILE A 486 -13.16 14.89 -13.56
C ILE A 486 -13.27 16.26 -14.24
N HIS A 487 -14.50 16.71 -14.48
CA HIS A 487 -14.78 17.98 -15.15
C HIS A 487 -15.08 19.10 -14.15
N TYR A 488 -15.15 18.80 -12.85
CA TYR A 488 -15.40 19.80 -11.83
C TYR A 488 -14.20 20.73 -11.70
N TYR A 489 -14.45 22.03 -11.56
CA TYR A 489 -13.35 23.00 -11.42
C TYR A 489 -12.61 22.84 -10.08
N VAL A 490 -13.35 22.46 -9.04
CA VAL A 490 -12.80 22.09 -7.73
C VAL A 490 -13.54 20.86 -7.19
N PRO A 491 -12.89 19.96 -6.42
CA PRO A 491 -13.46 18.66 -6.05
C PRO A 491 -14.78 18.73 -5.27
N CYS A 492 -15.01 19.78 -4.48
CA CYS A 492 -16.16 19.89 -3.60
C CYS A 492 -17.38 20.60 -4.23
N ILE A 493 -17.28 21.10 -5.47
CA ILE A 493 -18.38 21.77 -6.16
C ILE A 493 -18.64 21.06 -7.49
N PRO A 494 -19.82 20.41 -7.67
CA PRO A 494 -20.12 19.60 -8.85
C PRO A 494 -20.48 20.44 -10.08
N MET A 495 -19.60 21.38 -10.44
CA MET A 495 -19.78 22.32 -11.54
C MET A 495 -18.49 22.45 -12.34
N ARG A 496 -18.62 22.49 -13.66
CA ARG A 496 -17.53 22.86 -14.57
C ARG A 496 -17.21 24.33 -14.42
N LYS A 497 -16.00 24.75 -14.80
CA LYS A 497 -15.57 26.16 -14.70
C LYS A 497 -16.58 27.17 -15.28
N PRO A 498 -17.19 26.95 -16.48
CA PRO A 498 -18.17 27.88 -17.03
C PRO A 498 -19.46 27.98 -16.20
N GLU A 499 -19.97 26.84 -15.72
CA GLU A 499 -21.17 26.74 -14.88
C GLU A 499 -20.95 27.41 -13.53
N LEU A 500 -19.82 27.11 -12.90
CA LEU A 500 -19.40 27.73 -11.64
C LEU A 500 -19.25 29.25 -11.80
N THR A 501 -18.65 29.71 -12.89
CA THR A 501 -18.51 31.15 -13.18
C THR A 501 -19.87 31.83 -13.35
N ALA A 502 -20.82 31.18 -14.03
CA ALA A 502 -22.18 31.69 -14.21
C ALA A 502 -22.92 31.78 -12.87
N ALA A 503 -22.89 30.70 -12.07
CA ALA A 503 -23.52 30.65 -10.76
C ALA A 503 -22.95 31.70 -9.78
N ILE A 504 -21.62 31.88 -9.78
CA ILE A 504 -20.95 32.92 -8.99
C ILE A 504 -21.47 34.31 -9.37
N ARG A 505 -21.58 34.62 -10.67
CA ARG A 505 -22.04 35.91 -11.16
C ARG A 505 -23.52 36.17 -10.86
N GLU A 506 -24.37 35.18 -11.12
CA GLU A 506 -25.81 35.25 -10.90
C GLU A 506 -26.16 35.49 -9.43
N GLN A 507 -25.45 34.79 -8.53
CA GLN A 507 -25.70 34.88 -7.08
C GLN A 507 -24.86 35.97 -6.40
N GLY A 508 -24.03 36.72 -7.14
CA GLY A 508 -23.21 37.79 -6.57
C GLY A 508 -22.21 37.31 -5.52
N LEU A 509 -21.68 36.09 -5.67
CA LEU A 509 -20.81 35.47 -4.65
C LEU A 509 -19.41 36.07 -4.70
N LYS A 510 -19.06 36.91 -3.73
CA LYS A 510 -17.83 37.71 -3.75
C LYS A 510 -16.69 37.18 -2.88
N SER A 511 -16.89 36.08 -2.15
CA SER A 511 -15.90 35.49 -1.23
C SER A 511 -15.87 33.96 -1.37
N VAL A 512 -14.76 33.31 -1.00
CA VAL A 512 -14.65 31.84 -1.05
C VAL A 512 -15.63 31.19 -0.07
N SER A 513 -15.78 31.74 1.13
CA SER A 513 -16.79 31.28 2.09
C SER A 513 -18.22 31.45 1.57
N ALA A 514 -18.52 32.52 0.83
CA ALA A 514 -19.82 32.70 0.18
C ALA A 514 -20.08 31.62 -0.87
N VAL A 515 -19.04 31.25 -1.65
CA VAL A 515 -19.11 30.15 -2.60
C VAL A 515 -19.37 28.80 -1.91
N PHE A 516 -18.69 28.49 -0.81
CA PHE A 516 -18.96 27.24 -0.08
C PHE A 516 -20.37 27.20 0.51
N ARG A 517 -20.82 28.30 1.12
CA ARG A 517 -22.20 28.40 1.67
C ARG A 517 -23.26 28.17 0.60
N ALA A 518 -23.09 28.76 -0.57
CA ALA A 518 -24.09 28.72 -1.62
C ALA A 518 -24.01 27.45 -2.49
N LEU A 519 -22.80 26.99 -2.83
CA LEU A 519 -22.58 25.99 -3.88
C LEU A 519 -21.96 24.67 -3.37
N ALA A 520 -21.52 24.61 -2.11
CA ALA A 520 -20.96 23.40 -1.47
C ALA A 520 -21.72 22.99 -0.19
N GLY A 521 -22.95 23.48 0.00
CA GLY A 521 -23.78 23.15 1.18
C GLY A 521 -23.20 23.65 2.51
N GLY A 522 -22.32 24.66 2.48
CA GLY A 522 -21.65 25.21 3.66
C GLY A 522 -20.43 24.42 4.14
N ARG A 523 -20.08 23.30 3.51
CA ARG A 523 -18.86 22.55 3.83
C ARG A 523 -17.66 23.21 3.15
N GLU A 524 -16.71 23.66 3.94
CA GLU A 524 -15.45 24.18 3.43
C GLU A 524 -14.49 23.04 3.06
N ASP A 525 -13.75 23.22 1.97
CA ASP A 525 -12.67 22.34 1.57
C ASP A 525 -11.38 23.13 1.37
N ALA A 526 -10.36 22.86 2.19
CA ALA A 526 -9.11 23.60 2.19
C ALA A 526 -8.36 23.49 0.86
N ALA A 527 -8.46 22.35 0.17
CA ALA A 527 -7.79 22.14 -1.12
C ALA A 527 -8.42 22.96 -2.26
N SER A 528 -9.73 23.21 -2.18
CA SER A 528 -10.48 24.00 -3.17
C SER A 528 -10.30 25.52 -3.01
N LYS A 529 -9.91 26.00 -1.82
CA LYS A 529 -9.85 27.43 -1.50
C LYS A 529 -8.99 28.27 -2.48
N PRO A 530 -7.75 27.88 -2.84
CA PRO A 530 -6.91 28.73 -3.69
C PRO A 530 -7.41 28.85 -5.13
N ALA A 531 -7.96 27.77 -5.68
CA ALA A 531 -8.54 27.78 -7.02
C ALA A 531 -9.81 28.66 -7.07
N LEU A 532 -10.65 28.58 -6.03
CA LEU A 532 -11.83 29.46 -5.90
C LEU A 532 -11.44 30.93 -5.72
N ALA A 533 -10.44 31.24 -4.89
CA ALA A 533 -9.94 32.60 -4.71
C ALA A 533 -9.45 33.19 -6.04
N SER A 534 -8.64 32.43 -6.80
CA SER A 534 -8.15 32.83 -8.12
C SER A 534 -9.30 33.09 -9.12
N LEU A 535 -10.31 32.21 -9.13
CA LEU A 535 -11.48 32.37 -9.98
C LEU A 535 -12.29 33.63 -9.61
N LEU A 536 -12.51 33.89 -8.32
CA LEU A 536 -13.26 35.05 -7.83
C LEU A 536 -12.54 36.37 -8.10
N ILE A 537 -11.21 36.42 -7.93
CA ILE A 537 -10.38 37.57 -8.32
C ILE A 537 -10.57 37.89 -9.82
N THR A 538 -10.64 36.85 -10.65
CA THR A 538 -10.86 37.00 -12.09
C THR A 538 -12.26 37.50 -12.41
N ILE A 539 -13.29 37.06 -11.68
CA ILE A 539 -14.69 37.40 -11.93
C ILE A 539 -15.03 38.82 -11.43
N TRP A 540 -14.59 39.18 -10.22
CA TRP A 540 -15.05 40.36 -9.50
C TRP A 540 -14.03 41.49 -9.40
N LYS A 541 -12.86 41.38 -10.05
CA LYS A 541 -11.77 42.38 -10.15
C LYS A 541 -11.96 43.66 -9.29
N GLY A 542 -11.52 43.60 -8.03
CA GLY A 542 -11.60 44.73 -7.08
C GLY A 542 -12.79 44.71 -6.12
N GLU A 543 -13.83 43.91 -6.40
CA GLU A 543 -14.98 43.66 -5.53
C GLU A 543 -14.94 42.29 -4.84
N TYR A 544 -13.87 41.51 -5.08
CA TYR A 544 -13.62 40.25 -4.38
C TYR A 544 -13.30 40.52 -2.90
N GLU A 545 -14.04 39.88 -2.02
CA GLU A 545 -13.79 39.86 -0.58
C GLU A 545 -12.69 38.84 -0.30
N ASP A 546 -11.48 39.35 -0.09
CA ASP A 546 -10.31 38.53 0.11
C ASP A 546 -10.27 37.88 1.50
N GLU A 547 -10.20 36.55 1.50
CA GLU A 547 -10.11 35.73 2.70
C GLU A 547 -8.67 35.23 2.87
N ARG A 548 -8.03 35.64 3.98
CA ARG A 548 -6.62 35.34 4.21
C ARG A 548 -6.34 33.83 4.23
N ASP A 549 -7.24 33.02 4.76
CA ASP A 549 -7.12 31.57 4.79
C ASP A 549 -7.45 30.89 3.45
N ALA A 550 -7.99 31.64 2.48
CA ALA A 550 -8.25 31.15 1.13
C ALA A 550 -7.05 31.31 0.17
N ARG A 551 -6.07 32.12 0.55
CA ARG A 551 -4.81 32.31 -0.18
C ARG A 551 -3.85 31.13 0.01
N PHE A 552 -3.00 30.86 -0.99
CA PHE A 552 -1.86 29.97 -0.81
C PHE A 552 -0.99 30.47 0.35
N ILE A 553 -0.35 29.55 1.09
CA ILE A 553 0.47 29.92 2.25
C ILE A 553 1.50 30.99 1.89
N ASN A 554 2.08 30.93 0.70
CA ASN A 554 3.07 31.90 0.22
C ASN A 554 2.49 33.32 0.07
N ASP A 555 1.23 33.43 -0.35
CA ASP A 555 0.51 34.71 -0.49
C ASP A 555 -0.03 35.22 0.85
N ARG A 556 -0.12 34.37 1.88
CA ARG A 556 -0.53 34.73 3.26
C ARG A 556 0.58 35.38 4.06
N VAL A 557 1.82 35.00 3.75
CA VAL A 557 3.02 35.45 4.46
C VAL A 557 3.93 36.33 3.60
N HIS A 558 3.52 36.64 2.36
CA HIS A 558 4.29 37.41 1.37
C HIS A 558 5.69 36.86 1.18
N ALA A 559 5.82 35.53 1.23
CA ALA A 559 7.09 34.85 1.16
C ALA A 559 6.92 33.50 0.47
N ASN A 560 7.73 33.26 -0.56
CA ASN A 560 7.84 31.94 -1.15
C ASN A 560 8.82 31.09 -0.35
N ILE A 561 8.34 29.97 0.19
CA ILE A 561 9.22 28.92 0.70
C ILE A 561 9.90 28.29 -0.51
N GLN A 562 11.21 28.48 -0.61
CA GLN A 562 12.02 27.86 -1.65
C GLN A 562 12.27 26.39 -1.31
N LYS A 563 12.57 25.57 -2.32
CA LYS A 563 12.84 24.13 -2.13
C LYS A 563 14.03 23.84 -1.21
N ASP A 564 14.85 24.84 -0.90
CA ASP A 564 16.00 24.77 0.01
C ASP A 564 15.67 25.17 1.47
N GLY A 565 14.41 25.52 1.77
CA GLY A 565 13.97 25.94 3.11
C GLY A 565 14.23 27.41 3.45
N THR A 566 14.76 28.19 2.50
CA THR A 566 14.83 29.65 2.62
C THR A 566 13.51 30.29 2.19
N PHE A 567 13.30 31.55 2.58
CA PHE A 567 12.11 32.31 2.22
C PHE A 567 12.52 33.46 1.30
N SER A 568 11.90 33.57 0.13
CA SER A 568 11.98 34.77 -0.70
C SER A 568 10.81 35.67 -0.37
N VAL A 569 11.06 36.82 0.26
CA VAL A 569 10.02 37.82 0.50
C VAL A 569 9.68 38.51 -0.81
N VAL A 570 8.41 38.52 -1.19
CA VAL A 570 7.92 39.26 -2.36
C VAL A 570 7.31 40.56 -1.85
N PRO A 571 8.02 41.71 -1.91
CA PRO A 571 7.47 42.98 -1.45
C PRO A 571 6.30 43.39 -2.36
N GLU A 572 5.19 43.76 -1.74
CA GLU A 572 4.03 44.32 -2.43
C GLU A 572 4.38 45.75 -2.90
N MET A 573 4.55 45.94 -4.21
CA MET A 573 4.67 47.27 -4.81
C MET A 573 3.29 47.71 -5.31
N PRO A 574 2.63 48.71 -4.70
CA PRO A 574 1.42 49.28 -5.27
C PRO A 574 1.77 49.99 -6.59
N GLY A 575 1.42 49.37 -7.71
CA GLY A 575 1.53 49.98 -9.03
C GLY A 575 0.37 50.95 -9.27
N GLY A 576 0.71 52.20 -9.56
CA GLY A 576 -0.21 53.19 -10.14
C GLY A 576 -0.49 52.94 -11.61
#